data_AF-A0A7C2J399-F1
#
_entry.id   AF-A0A7C2J399-F1
#
_cell.length_a   1.000
_cell.length_b   1.000
_cell.length_c   1.000
_cell.angle_alpha   90.00
_cell.angle_beta   90.00
_cell.angle_gamma   90.00
#
_symmetry.space_group_name_H-M   'P 1'
#
loop_
_entity.id
_entity.type
_entity.pdbx_description
1 polymer ?
#
loop_
_entity_poly.entity_id
_entity_poly.type
_entity_poly.pdbx_seq_one_letter_code
_entity_poly.pdbx_strand_id
1 'polypeptide(L)'
;MAHHKSAIKRWHQSLRERERNRSRRTRARNAIRKLREAVAAGDGDAIREALSRAYSAVDRAAKKGAIHVGKADRLKRRMAHLVQKAQSKQNAA
;
A
#
# COMPACT_ATOMS: atom_id res chain seq x y z
N MET A 1 -22.05 14.45 21.91
CA MET A 1 -21.84 15.25 20.68
C MET A 1 -20.68 16.22 20.95
N ALA A 2 -19.99 16.76 19.93
CA ALA A 2 -19.09 17.88 20.16
C ALA A 2 -19.92 19.14 20.45
N HIS A 3 -19.93 19.63 21.69
CA HIS A 3 -20.76 20.79 22.07
C HIS A 3 -20.06 22.14 21.81
N HIS A 4 -18.71 22.16 21.80
CA HIS A 4 -17.94 23.36 21.52
C HIS A 4 -17.75 23.58 20.00
N LYS A 5 -17.87 24.82 19.52
CA LYS A 5 -17.76 25.17 18.09
C LYS A 5 -16.47 24.65 17.44
N SER A 6 -15.34 24.71 18.15
CA SER A 6 -14.06 24.19 17.65
C SER A 6 -14.04 22.67 17.49
N ALA A 7 -14.76 21.93 18.35
CA ALA A 7 -14.86 20.49 18.31
C ALA A 7 -15.74 20.02 17.14
N ILE A 8 -16.83 20.73 16.83
CA ILE A 8 -17.66 20.48 15.64
C ILE A 8 -16.83 20.66 14.36
N LYS A 9 -16.03 21.72 14.29
CA LYS A 9 -15.12 21.96 13.16
C LYS A 9 -14.10 20.82 12.98
N ARG A 10 -13.46 20.39 14.09
CA ARG A 10 -12.52 19.25 14.09
C ARG A 10 -13.21 17.97 13.61
N TRP A 11 -14.46 17.74 14.02
CA TRP A 11 -15.22 16.58 13.57
C TRP A 11 -15.42 16.57 12.05
N HIS A 12 -15.89 17.67 11.46
CA HIS A 12 -16.02 17.81 9.99
C HIS A 12 -14.68 17.61 9.25
N GLN A 13 -13.59 18.14 9.78
CA GLN A 13 -12.25 17.94 9.21
C GLN A 13 -11.85 16.46 9.24
N SER A 14 -12.08 15.78 10.36
CA SER A 14 -11.74 14.37 10.52
C SER A 14 -12.49 13.46 9.54
N LEU A 15 -13.76 13.76 9.24
CA LEU A 15 -14.55 13.02 8.25
C LEU A 15 -13.93 13.12 6.84
N ARG A 16 -13.56 14.33 6.42
CA ARG A 16 -12.91 14.58 5.11
C ARG A 16 -11.56 13.88 5.01
N GLU A 17 -10.77 13.91 6.08
CA GLU A 17 -9.48 13.21 6.13
C GLU A 17 -9.65 11.69 6.12
N ARG A 18 -10.63 11.17 6.85
CA ARG A 18 -10.95 9.74 6.91
C ARG A 18 -11.26 9.19 5.53
N GLU A 19 -12.06 9.89 4.73
CA GLU A 19 -12.40 9.49 3.37
C GLU A 19 -11.18 9.46 2.45
N ARG A 20 -10.38 10.54 2.43
CA ARG A 20 -9.14 10.60 1.64
C ARG A 20 -8.16 9.49 2.03
N ASN A 21 -7.99 9.25 3.33
CA ASN A 21 -7.11 8.22 3.84
C ASN A 21 -7.63 6.81 3.57
N ARG A 22 -8.95 6.60 3.57
CA ARG A 22 -9.57 5.34 3.15
C ARG A 22 -9.21 5.02 1.71
N SER A 23 -9.41 5.97 0.78
CA SER A 23 -9.08 5.77 -0.64
C SER A 23 -7.59 5.45 -0.85
N ARG A 24 -6.68 6.23 -0.23
CA ARG A 24 -5.23 6.00 -0.31
C ARG A 24 -4.82 4.62 0.22
N ARG A 25 -5.37 4.20 1.37
CA ARG A 25 -5.12 2.87 1.94
C ARG A 25 -5.64 1.76 1.03
N THR A 26 -6.82 1.91 0.44
CA THR A 26 -7.38 0.93 -0.50
C THR A 26 -6.53 0.82 -1.76
N ARG A 27 -6.07 1.93 -2.34
CA ARG A 27 -5.16 1.91 -3.50
C ARG A 27 -3.87 1.14 -3.22
N ALA A 28 -3.24 1.40 -2.08
CA ALA A 28 -2.04 0.67 -1.67
C ALA A 28 -2.32 -0.84 -1.48
N ARG A 29 -3.42 -1.21 -0.82
CA ARG A 29 -3.81 -2.62 -0.65
C ARG A 29 -4.08 -3.32 -1.97
N ASN A 30 -4.78 -2.66 -2.90
CA ASN A 30 -5.08 -3.21 -4.21
C ASN A 30 -3.81 -3.42 -5.04
N ALA A 31 -2.85 -2.49 -4.99
CA ALA A 31 -1.57 -2.66 -5.68
C ALA A 31 -0.76 -3.84 -5.12
N ILE A 32 -0.74 -4.02 -3.78
CA ILE A 32 -0.12 -5.19 -3.15
C ILE A 32 -0.83 -6.48 -3.54
N ARG A 33 -2.17 -6.47 -3.66
CA ARG A 33 -2.94 -7.64 -4.08
C ARG A 33 -2.59 -8.04 -5.52
N LYS A 34 -2.52 -7.08 -6.45
CA LYS A 34 -2.10 -7.32 -7.83
C LYS A 34 -0.70 -7.93 -7.93
N LEU A 35 0.24 -7.48 -7.11
CA LEU A 35 1.58 -8.08 -7.05
C LEU A 35 1.51 -9.56 -6.63
N ARG A 36 0.68 -9.90 -5.64
CA ARG A 36 0.51 -11.29 -5.20
C ARG A 36 -0.13 -12.16 -6.28
N GLU A 37 -1.13 -11.62 -6.99
CA GLU A 37 -1.76 -12.28 -8.13
C GLU A 37 -0.74 -12.54 -9.26
N ALA A 38 0.08 -11.55 -9.61
CA ALA A 38 1.15 -11.70 -10.62
C ALA A 38 2.19 -12.76 -10.22
N VAL A 39 2.59 -12.78 -8.95
CA VAL A 39 3.54 -13.78 -8.44
C VAL A 39 2.94 -15.19 -8.42
N ALA A 40 1.64 -15.33 -8.20
CA ALA A 40 0.96 -16.61 -8.32
C ALA A 40 0.85 -17.09 -9.78
N ALA A 41 0.70 -16.16 -10.73
CA ALA A 41 0.65 -16.47 -12.16
C ALA A 41 2.03 -16.82 -12.76
N GLY A 42 3.12 -16.33 -12.18
CA GLY A 42 4.50 -16.73 -12.55
C GLY A 42 5.12 -15.95 -13.71
N ASP A 43 4.45 -14.92 -14.24
CA ASP A 43 4.99 -14.04 -15.30
C ASP A 43 6.01 -13.05 -14.73
N GLY A 44 7.27 -13.21 -15.10
CA GLY A 44 8.40 -12.42 -14.61
C GLY A 44 8.30 -10.92 -14.91
N ASP A 45 7.77 -10.55 -16.07
CA ASP A 45 7.69 -9.14 -16.48
C ASP A 45 6.49 -8.45 -15.83
N ALA A 46 5.36 -9.15 -15.74
CA ALA A 46 4.20 -8.69 -14.97
C ALA A 46 4.53 -8.48 -13.48
N ILE A 47 5.38 -9.33 -12.89
CA ILE A 47 5.85 -9.18 -11.50
C ILE A 47 6.68 -7.90 -11.34
N ARG A 48 7.62 -7.62 -12.25
CA ARG A 48 8.47 -6.41 -12.20
C ARG A 48 7.62 -5.14 -12.29
N GLU A 49 6.66 -5.11 -13.22
CA GLU A 49 5.78 -3.96 -13.38
C GLU A 49 4.87 -3.77 -12.15
N ALA A 50 4.26 -4.85 -11.67
CA ALA A 50 3.41 -4.83 -10.49
C ALA A 50 4.18 -4.39 -9.23
N LEU A 51 5.45 -4.78 -9.09
CA LEU A 51 6.31 -4.40 -7.98
C LEU A 51 6.58 -2.88 -7.98
N SER A 52 6.95 -2.32 -9.13
CA SER A 52 7.18 -0.88 -9.28
C SER A 52 5.91 -0.07 -8.95
N ARG A 53 4.76 -0.50 -9.48
CA ARG A 53 3.46 0.12 -9.18
C ARG A 53 3.09 0.02 -7.69
N ALA A 54 3.36 -1.13 -7.06
CA ALA A 54 3.10 -1.34 -5.64
C ALA A 54 3.98 -0.46 -4.74
N TYR A 55 5.27 -0.33 -5.03
CA TYR A 55 6.16 0.59 -4.31
C TYR A 55 5.67 2.04 -4.41
N SER A 56 5.40 2.50 -5.64
CA SER A 56 4.92 3.86 -5.87
C SER A 56 3.61 4.15 -5.12
N ALA A 57 2.68 3.19 -5.06
CA ALA A 57 1.42 3.35 -4.34
C ALA A 57 1.60 3.40 -2.81
N VAL A 58 2.49 2.56 -2.26
CA VAL A 58 2.80 2.51 -0.83
C VAL A 58 3.51 3.80 -0.38
N ASP A 59 4.52 4.25 -1.11
CA ASP A 59 5.26 5.46 -0.75
C ASP A 59 4.39 6.72 -0.87
N ARG A 60 3.51 6.79 -1.88
CA ARG A 60 2.51 7.88 -1.97
C ARG A 60 1.52 7.87 -0.81
N ALA A 61 1.10 6.69 -0.34
CA ALA A 61 0.23 6.58 0.83
C ALA A 61 0.95 7.04 2.11
N ALA A 62 2.26 6.78 2.23
CA ALA A 62 3.08 7.23 3.35
C ALA A 62 3.29 8.75 3.33
N LYS A 63 3.68 9.31 2.17
CA LYS A 63 3.88 10.75 1.96
C LYS A 63 2.63 11.58 2.29
N LYS A 64 1.44 11.02 2.07
CA LYS A 64 0.16 11.68 2.36
C LYS A 64 -0.40 11.37 3.76
N GLY A 65 0.38 10.73 4.62
CA GLY A 65 0.00 10.42 6.02
C GLY A 65 -1.08 9.35 6.17
N ALA A 66 -1.43 8.63 5.11
CA ALA A 66 -2.46 7.59 5.18
C ALA A 66 -1.94 6.29 5.82
N ILE A 67 -0.62 6.07 5.77
CA ILE A 67 0.11 5.02 6.48
C ILE A 67 1.39 5.60 7.10
N HIS A 68 1.83 5.06 8.23
CA HIS A 68 3.09 5.44 8.86
C HIS A 68 4.30 4.96 8.04
N VAL A 69 5.42 5.69 8.09
CA VAL A 69 6.67 5.36 7.36
C VAL A 69 7.16 3.95 7.66
N GLY A 70 7.30 3.58 8.95
CA GLY A 70 7.70 2.20 9.31
C GLY A 70 6.72 1.10 8.87
N LYS A 71 5.44 1.44 8.63
CA LYS A 71 4.49 0.50 8.01
C LYS A 71 4.76 0.37 6.51
N ALA A 72 5.05 1.47 5.82
CA ALA A 72 5.47 1.43 4.42
C ALA A 72 6.75 0.60 4.24
N ASP A 73 7.76 0.80 5.10
CA ASP A 73 9.03 0.07 5.02
C ASP A 73 8.85 -1.44 5.26
N ARG A 74 8.03 -1.84 6.24
CA ARG A 74 7.67 -3.25 6.43
C ARG A 74 6.98 -3.84 5.20
N LEU A 75 6.08 -3.09 4.57
CA LEU A 75 5.40 -3.56 3.37
C LEU A 75 6.39 -3.71 2.21
N LYS A 76 7.30 -2.75 2.03
CA LYS A 76 8.35 -2.82 1.01
C LYS A 76 9.23 -4.06 1.19
N ARG A 77 9.74 -4.28 2.42
CA ARG A 77 10.54 -5.47 2.76
C ARG A 77 9.80 -6.78 2.47
N ARG A 78 8.51 -6.87 2.84
CA ARG A 78 7.68 -8.07 2.59
C ARG A 78 7.46 -8.34 1.11
N MET A 79 7.22 -7.29 0.30
CA MET A 79 7.05 -7.43 -1.15
C MET A 79 8.35 -7.88 -1.83
N ALA A 80 9.49 -7.27 -1.46
CA ALA A 80 10.80 -7.66 -1.96
C ALA A 80 11.11 -9.14 -1.67
N HIS A 81 10.93 -9.56 -0.42
CA HIS A 81 11.14 -10.95 -0.01
C HIS A 81 10.24 -11.93 -0.77
N LEU A 82 8.98 -11.55 -1.03
CA LEU A 82 8.04 -12.38 -1.77
C LEU A 82 8.49 -12.58 -3.23
N VAL A 83 8.95 -11.51 -3.89
CA VAL A 83 9.47 -11.58 -5.27
C VAL A 83 10.78 -12.38 -5.32
N GLN A 84 11.69 -12.15 -4.38
CA GLN A 84 12.96 -12.90 -4.27
C GLN A 84 12.69 -14.40 -4.10
N LYS A 85 11.74 -14.78 -3.24
CA LYS A 85 11.35 -16.18 -3.04
C LYS A 85 10.74 -16.82 -4.29
N ALA A 86 10.02 -16.03 -5.10
CA ALA A 86 9.50 -16.50 -6.38
C ALA A 86 10.62 -16.75 -7.39
N GLN A 87 11.57 -15.80 -7.50
CA GLN A 87 12.75 -15.92 -8.36
C GLN A 87 13.66 -17.08 -7.97
N SER A 88 13.91 -17.28 -6.67
CA SER A 88 14.75 -18.39 -6.20
C SER A 88 14.15 -19.76 -6.52
N LYS A 89 12.81 -19.87 -6.55
CA LYS A 89 12.11 -21.10 -6.97
C LYS A 89 12.23 -21.35 -8.47
N GLN A 90 12.16 -20.29 -9.28
CA GLN A 90 12.33 -20.40 -10.73
C GLN A 90 13.76 -20.82 -11.11
N ASN A 91 14.78 -20.37 -10.37
CA ASN A 91 16.17 -20.71 -10.65
C ASN A 91 16.61 -22.08 -10.12
N ALA A 92 15.84 -22.69 -9.21
CA ALA A 92 16.14 -23.99 -8.61
C ALA A 92 15.41 -25.16 -9.30
N ALA A 93 14.54 -24.85 -10.28
CA ALA A 93 13.88 -25.79 -11.18
C ALA A 93 14.60 -25.78 -12.53
#